data_AF-A0A8T6MC12-F1
#
_entry.id   AF-A0A8T6MC12-F1
#
_cell.length_a   1.000
_cell.length_b   1.000
_cell.length_c   1.000
_cell.angle_alpha   90.00
_cell.angle_beta   90.00
_cell.angle_gamma   90.00
#
_symmetry.space_group_name_H-M   'P 1'
#
loop_
_entity.id
_entity.type
_entity.pdbx_description
1 polymer ?
#
loop_
_entity_poly.entity_id
_entity_poly.type
_entity_poly.pdbx_seq_one_letter_code
_entity_poly.pdbx_strand_id
1 'polypeptide(L)'
;MAKTKKKSKAKSPKKVQVVFEDTNTVLDVNKNKAKKKSTTSKKAMPKKMSSKKVSTPKKVEIEKHEPKVEVHSHEKHKDVSKKRSTKKRDYVIIGVLAGLIVLIIALAFLIPITPVQTNDDPLNGTDTNTIDSNTFTVTMSAEEFEEKSLNLTLTLLTDMRTYQKEILEESYSDLNINSEEMDACLLENNYLLKDSNLYDYEKVSVIQNDFLQAQELYVMSTPTIYVNGYNLSGFKDYNVFTEFIDSVENVESLDLNYDNSSFSYTQDSLKMYYIYDKENEMISEKNTEFIEYLKTSELLLENVNSIFSVLFDLDVEYVQYDSELGIEILETIGSNTLPAMYVLGDVNSVDFNGSENKDIFNLIFKEETVNNGYILREDVFPQLALGSGIDGIYKILDYSSIIKESDKLIGTEDAPVSVVLFTDYDCPYCNQFEKETLTDEFYEEYLYSDKINLVIKPLVTNDVFSIFPILFLKCSEDQNISLDVNRKLFELNPVLGVQTVYDLVSLNYQDEIQELEEAYTNLSSNNTGN
;
A
#
# COMPACT_ATOMS: atom_id res chain seq x y z
N MET A 1 -67.08 14.74 30.88
CA MET A 1 -66.00 13.72 30.99
C MET A 1 -64.77 14.43 31.55
N ALA A 2 -64.68 14.66 32.87
CA ALA A 2 -63.91 13.89 33.89
C ALA A 2 -62.41 13.71 33.50
N LYS A 3 -61.44 14.56 33.88
CA LYS A 3 -60.78 14.90 35.19
C LYS A 3 -59.91 13.81 35.85
N THR A 4 -58.58 13.97 35.66
CA THR A 4 -57.48 14.10 36.68
C THR A 4 -57.24 13.09 37.84
N LYS A 5 -55.96 12.64 37.94
CA LYS A 5 -55.07 12.45 39.12
C LYS A 5 -55.60 11.84 40.44
N LYS A 6 -54.87 10.84 40.99
CA LYS A 6 -54.28 10.75 42.38
C LYS A 6 -53.56 9.40 42.59
N LYS A 7 -52.25 9.35 42.89
CA LYS A 7 -51.53 9.46 44.19
C LYS A 7 -51.59 8.23 45.13
N SER A 8 -50.44 7.53 45.18
CA SER A 8 -49.59 7.12 46.33
C SER A 8 -50.12 6.34 47.55
N LYS A 9 -49.38 5.28 47.92
CA LYS A 9 -48.77 4.97 49.25
C LYS A 9 -47.91 3.69 49.09
N ALA A 10 -46.58 3.71 49.08
CA ALA A 10 -45.61 3.93 50.16
C ALA A 10 -45.60 2.87 51.29
N LYS A 11 -44.54 2.04 51.30
CA LYS A 11 -43.81 1.57 52.51
C LYS A 11 -42.37 1.21 52.13
N SER A 12 -41.44 2.07 52.54
CA SER A 12 -39.99 1.83 52.73
C SER A 12 -39.76 1.40 54.20
N PRO A 13 -38.54 1.38 54.82
CA PRO A 13 -37.15 1.52 54.33
C PRO A 13 -36.11 0.59 55.03
N LYS A 14 -34.82 0.69 54.65
CA LYS A 14 -33.61 1.00 55.49
C LYS A 14 -32.34 0.35 54.89
N LYS A 15 -31.12 0.91 54.90
CA LYS A 15 -30.50 2.25 55.13
C LYS A 15 -28.99 2.02 54.77
N VAL A 16 -28.36 2.77 53.86
CA VAL A 16 -27.60 4.04 54.04
C VAL A 16 -26.35 3.93 54.91
N GLN A 17 -25.17 4.28 54.36
CA GLN A 17 -24.42 5.49 54.78
C GLN A 17 -23.36 5.98 53.79
N VAL A 18 -23.33 7.30 53.61
CA VAL A 18 -22.36 8.17 52.91
C VAL A 18 -21.73 9.08 53.96
N VAL A 19 -20.48 9.51 53.76
CA VAL A 19 -19.91 10.73 54.36
C VAL A 19 -19.16 11.52 53.28
N PHE A 20 -19.39 12.83 53.25
CA PHE A 20 -18.75 13.86 52.40
C PHE A 20 -17.78 14.71 53.23
N GLU A 21 -16.85 15.40 52.58
CA GLU A 21 -16.52 16.79 52.94
C GLU A 21 -15.96 17.58 51.74
N ASP A 22 -16.58 18.74 51.48
CA ASP A 22 -16.19 19.82 50.57
C ASP A 22 -15.51 20.94 51.38
N THR A 23 -14.60 21.69 50.77
CA THR A 23 -14.60 23.17 50.92
C THR A 23 -14.09 23.87 49.65
N ASN A 24 -14.98 24.70 49.08
CA ASN A 24 -14.75 25.73 48.07
C ASN A 24 -13.88 26.90 48.57
N THR A 25 -13.17 27.61 47.69
CA THR A 25 -13.46 29.03 47.33
C THR A 25 -12.50 29.64 46.27
N VAL A 26 -13.12 30.07 45.15
CA VAL A 26 -13.08 31.41 44.50
C VAL A 26 -11.80 31.93 43.79
N LEU A 27 -12.02 32.24 42.50
CA LEU A 27 -11.27 33.09 41.56
C LEU A 27 -11.09 34.54 42.05
N ASP A 28 -9.93 35.17 41.81
CA ASP A 28 -9.83 36.31 40.88
C ASP A 28 -8.41 36.89 40.67
N VAL A 29 -8.16 37.29 39.41
CA VAL A 29 -7.44 38.50 38.95
C VAL A 29 -5.88 38.54 38.87
N ASN A 30 -5.46 38.87 37.64
CA ASN A 30 -4.30 39.67 37.17
C ASN A 30 -3.05 38.99 36.58
N LYS A 31 -2.97 39.09 35.24
CA LYS A 31 -1.93 39.80 34.45
C LYS A 31 -0.57 40.01 35.15
N ASN A 32 0.50 39.46 34.57
CA ASN A 32 1.45 40.26 33.77
C ASN A 32 2.62 39.44 33.20
N LYS A 33 2.86 39.68 31.91
CA LYS A 33 4.17 39.56 31.23
C LYS A 33 5.27 40.25 32.05
N ALA A 34 6.47 39.67 32.12
CA ALA A 34 7.69 40.25 31.55
C ALA A 34 9.01 39.72 32.19
N LYS A 35 9.93 39.42 31.28
CA LYS A 35 11.39 39.72 31.31
C LYS A 35 12.33 38.90 32.21
N LYS A 36 13.10 38.05 31.51
CA LYS A 36 14.57 38.11 31.36
C LYS A 36 15.35 38.91 32.42
N LYS A 37 16.24 38.21 33.14
CA LYS A 37 17.71 38.43 33.26
C LYS A 37 18.25 37.42 34.29
N SER A 38 19.06 36.43 33.91
CA SER A 38 20.52 36.53 33.77
C SER A 38 21.19 37.20 34.97
N THR A 39 21.87 36.43 35.83
CA THR A 39 23.34 36.48 36.02
C THR A 39 23.83 35.61 37.20
N THR A 40 24.63 34.59 36.84
CA THR A 40 25.95 34.20 37.39
C THR A 40 26.21 33.84 38.87
N SER A 41 26.71 32.60 39.01
CA SER A 41 27.89 32.15 39.80
C SER A 41 27.68 31.94 41.31
N LYS A 42 28.18 30.90 42.00
CA LYS A 42 29.46 30.18 41.86
C LYS A 42 29.46 28.95 42.81
N LYS A 43 30.13 27.88 42.39
CA LYS A 43 30.98 26.91 43.16
C LYS A 43 30.43 26.28 44.45
N ALA A 44 30.34 24.94 44.47
CA ALA A 44 31.26 24.05 45.21
C ALA A 44 30.86 22.56 45.12
N MET A 45 31.74 21.73 44.57
CA MET A 45 31.98 20.32 44.92
C MET A 45 33.41 20.27 45.52
N PRO A 46 33.93 19.18 46.13
CA PRO A 46 33.40 17.81 46.23
C PRO A 46 33.55 17.19 47.66
N LYS A 47 33.04 15.96 47.88
CA LYS A 47 33.74 14.95 48.69
C LYS A 47 33.25 13.51 48.43
N LYS A 48 34.24 12.64 48.24
CA LYS A 48 34.20 11.19 47.97
C LYS A 48 34.01 10.35 49.25
N MET A 49 33.75 9.04 49.01
CA MET A 49 34.17 7.79 49.72
C MET A 49 32.99 6.97 50.29
N SER A 50 32.66 5.81 49.69
CA SER A 50 33.26 4.44 49.93
C SER A 50 32.65 3.78 51.18
N SER A 51 32.34 2.49 51.32
CA SER A 51 32.27 1.26 50.51
C SER A 51 31.79 0.10 51.44
N LYS A 52 31.38 -1.07 50.86
CA LYS A 52 31.30 -2.43 51.46
C LYS A 52 30.18 -2.69 52.51
N LYS A 53 29.57 -3.89 52.70
CA LYS A 53 29.72 -5.27 52.18
C LYS A 53 28.49 -6.10 52.64
N VAL A 54 28.01 -7.01 51.78
CA VAL A 54 27.63 -8.45 51.99
C VAL A 54 27.10 -8.93 53.36
N SER A 55 25.92 -9.58 53.37
CA SER A 55 25.71 -10.97 53.89
C SER A 55 24.28 -11.50 53.68
N THR A 56 24.15 -12.74 53.21
CA THR A 56 22.94 -13.60 53.20
C THR A 56 22.57 -14.12 54.60
N PRO A 57 21.35 -14.67 54.81
CA PRO A 57 21.26 -16.14 54.96
C PRO A 57 20.00 -16.85 54.40
N LYS A 58 20.25 -18.13 54.03
CA LYS A 58 19.47 -19.36 53.77
C LYS A 58 17.93 -19.48 54.03
N LYS A 59 17.25 -19.98 52.97
CA LYS A 59 16.57 -21.29 52.76
C LYS A 59 15.62 -21.88 53.84
N VAL A 60 14.33 -22.04 53.48
CA VAL A 60 13.42 -23.11 53.94
C VAL A 60 12.54 -23.56 52.74
N GLU A 61 12.27 -24.85 52.69
CA GLU A 61 11.69 -25.70 51.64
C GLU A 61 10.15 -25.89 51.81
N ILE A 62 9.51 -26.68 50.92
CA ILE A 62 8.10 -27.19 50.91
C ILE A 62 7.19 -26.41 49.91
N GLU A 63 6.43 -26.96 48.96
CA GLU A 63 6.08 -28.32 48.49
C GLU A 63 5.58 -28.23 47.03
N LYS A 64 5.73 -29.29 46.25
CA LYS A 64 5.10 -29.46 44.93
C LYS A 64 3.63 -29.87 45.10
N HIS A 65 2.71 -29.17 44.44
CA HIS A 65 1.38 -29.68 44.12
C HIS A 65 1.08 -29.49 42.63
N GLU A 66 1.11 -30.60 41.89
CA GLU A 66 0.43 -30.73 40.60
C GLU A 66 -1.08 -30.88 40.83
N PRO A 67 -1.93 -30.25 40.02
CA PRO A 67 -3.24 -30.77 39.68
C PRO A 67 -3.22 -31.38 38.28
N LYS A 68 -3.55 -32.68 38.22
CA LYS A 68 -3.97 -33.40 37.00
C LYS A 68 -5.46 -33.16 36.75
N VAL A 69 -5.88 -33.52 35.52
CA VAL A 69 -7.25 -33.85 35.05
C VAL A 69 -7.97 -32.60 34.46
N GLU A 70 -8.52 -32.57 33.24
CA GLU A 70 -9.07 -33.59 32.34
C GLU A 70 -9.06 -33.04 30.89
N VAL A 71 -8.56 -33.82 29.92
CA VAL A 71 -8.72 -33.50 28.49
C VAL A 71 -10.01 -34.16 28.02
N HIS A 72 -11.04 -33.37 27.72
CA HIS A 72 -12.23 -33.85 27.05
C HIS A 72 -12.07 -33.83 25.53
N SER A 73 -12.06 -35.04 24.97
CA SER A 73 -12.20 -35.35 23.55
C SER A 73 -13.65 -35.34 23.07
N HIS A 74 -13.83 -35.04 21.78
CA HIS A 74 -15.05 -35.10 20.93
C HIS A 74 -15.93 -33.84 20.97
N GLU A 75 -16.29 -33.22 19.84
CA GLU A 75 -16.87 -33.83 18.64
C GLU A 75 -16.29 -33.31 17.30
N LYS A 76 -16.17 -34.26 16.36
CA LYS A 76 -16.00 -34.01 14.92
C LYS A 76 -17.26 -33.35 14.37
N HIS A 77 -17.17 -32.10 13.93
CA HIS A 77 -18.13 -31.57 12.98
C HIS A 77 -17.73 -31.94 11.55
N LYS A 78 -18.69 -32.55 10.87
CA LYS A 78 -18.65 -33.16 9.55
C LYS A 78 -18.02 -32.28 8.48
N ASP A 79 -17.12 -32.92 7.71
CA ASP A 79 -16.85 -32.61 6.32
C ASP A 79 -18.14 -32.31 5.55
N VAL A 80 -18.28 -31.07 5.10
CA VAL A 80 -19.00 -30.76 3.87
C VAL A 80 -17.93 -30.46 2.83
N SER A 81 -17.53 -31.50 2.11
CA SER A 81 -16.67 -31.42 0.95
C SER A 81 -17.34 -30.55 -0.13
N LYS A 82 -17.10 -29.24 -0.12
CA LYS A 82 -17.08 -28.48 -1.37
C LYS A 82 -15.68 -28.65 -1.95
N LYS A 83 -15.56 -29.54 -2.94
CA LYS A 83 -14.44 -29.56 -3.89
C LYS A 83 -14.29 -28.13 -4.44
N ARG A 84 -13.45 -27.33 -3.81
CA ARG A 84 -13.05 -26.03 -4.34
C ARG A 84 -11.99 -26.35 -5.39
N SER A 85 -12.48 -26.40 -6.63
CA SER A 85 -11.73 -26.47 -7.87
C SER A 85 -10.35 -25.83 -7.75
N THR A 86 -9.31 -26.64 -7.82
CA THR A 86 -7.88 -26.28 -7.90
C THR A 86 -7.51 -25.61 -9.22
N LYS A 87 -8.44 -24.88 -9.85
CA LYS A 87 -8.32 -24.41 -11.24
C LYS A 87 -8.35 -22.89 -11.38
N LYS A 88 -8.10 -22.15 -10.30
CA LYS A 88 -8.03 -20.68 -10.29
C LYS A 88 -6.74 -20.11 -9.70
N ARG A 89 -5.79 -20.95 -9.27
CA ARG A 89 -4.56 -20.52 -8.57
C ARG A 89 -3.28 -20.59 -9.42
N ASP A 90 -3.40 -20.93 -10.70
CA ASP A 90 -2.28 -20.98 -11.65
C ASP A 90 -2.14 -19.67 -12.46
N TYR A 91 -3.12 -18.75 -12.38
CA TYR A 91 -3.15 -17.55 -13.22
C TYR A 91 -2.12 -16.48 -12.84
N VAL A 92 -1.60 -16.47 -11.62
CA VAL A 92 -0.58 -15.50 -11.18
C VAL A 92 0.81 -15.95 -11.62
N ILE A 93 1.12 -17.25 -11.52
CA ILE A 93 2.38 -17.84 -11.99
C ILE A 93 2.41 -17.84 -13.53
N ILE A 94 1.30 -18.20 -14.17
CA ILE A 94 1.12 -18.04 -15.63
C ILE A 94 1.11 -16.56 -16.01
N GLY A 95 0.62 -15.65 -15.16
CA GLY A 95 0.57 -14.21 -15.42
C GLY A 95 1.91 -13.51 -15.36
N VAL A 96 2.79 -13.90 -14.43
CA VAL A 96 4.17 -13.36 -14.32
C VAL A 96 5.07 -13.97 -15.40
N LEU A 97 4.94 -15.27 -15.69
CA LEU A 97 5.66 -15.92 -16.78
C LEU A 97 5.13 -15.47 -18.16
N ALA A 98 3.82 -15.30 -18.34
CA ALA A 98 3.25 -14.71 -19.56
C ALA A 98 3.55 -13.22 -19.66
N GLY A 99 3.65 -12.50 -18.54
CA GLY A 99 4.10 -11.11 -18.49
C GLY A 99 5.55 -10.96 -18.93
N LEU A 100 6.44 -11.88 -18.52
CA LEU A 100 7.83 -11.95 -18.98
C LEU A 100 7.96 -12.39 -20.44
N ILE A 101 7.15 -13.35 -20.89
CA ILE A 101 7.08 -13.73 -22.31
C ILE A 101 6.53 -12.56 -23.13
N VAL A 102 5.56 -11.80 -22.64
CA VAL A 102 5.05 -10.58 -23.26
C VAL A 102 6.07 -9.44 -23.20
N LEU A 103 6.89 -9.35 -22.15
CA LEU A 103 8.01 -8.39 -22.04
C LEU A 103 9.10 -8.72 -23.06
N ILE A 104 9.48 -9.99 -23.19
CA ILE A 104 10.41 -10.47 -24.23
C ILE A 104 9.84 -10.24 -25.64
N ILE A 105 8.54 -10.50 -25.85
CA ILE A 105 7.85 -10.20 -27.11
C ILE A 105 7.75 -8.68 -27.36
N ALA A 106 7.52 -7.86 -26.34
CA ALA A 106 7.42 -6.40 -26.46
C ALA A 106 8.77 -5.73 -26.69
N LEU A 107 9.86 -6.28 -26.13
CA LEU A 107 11.23 -5.86 -26.37
C LEU A 107 11.65 -6.08 -27.84
N ALA A 108 11.15 -7.14 -28.50
CA ALA A 108 11.33 -7.35 -29.93
C ALA A 108 10.65 -6.27 -30.81
N PHE A 109 9.68 -5.52 -30.28
CA PHE A 109 9.00 -4.42 -30.98
C PHE A 109 9.60 -3.03 -30.74
N LEU A 110 10.53 -2.87 -29.79
CA LEU A 110 11.02 -1.54 -29.34
C LEU A 110 12.34 -1.08 -29.96
N ILE A 111 13.00 -1.88 -30.81
CA ILE A 111 14.20 -1.42 -31.54
C ILE A 111 13.80 -0.93 -32.94
N PRO A 112 13.79 0.39 -33.22
CA PRO A 112 13.63 0.87 -34.58
C PRO A 112 14.87 0.50 -35.39
N ILE A 113 14.70 -0.38 -36.38
CA ILE A 113 15.71 -0.69 -37.38
C ILE A 113 15.96 0.58 -38.21
N THR A 114 16.93 1.41 -37.83
CA THR A 114 17.41 2.46 -38.75
C THR A 114 18.32 1.79 -39.79
N PRO A 115 18.00 1.85 -41.08
CA PRO A 115 18.86 1.27 -42.10
C PRO A 115 20.15 2.10 -42.21
N VAL A 116 21.29 1.43 -42.05
CA VAL A 116 22.61 2.00 -42.32
C VAL A 116 22.65 2.42 -43.81
N GLN A 117 22.76 3.72 -44.08
CA GLN A 117 23.02 4.23 -45.41
C GLN A 117 24.51 4.09 -45.73
N THR A 118 24.85 3.16 -46.63
CA THR A 118 26.14 3.16 -47.30
C THR A 118 26.05 3.98 -48.58
N ASN A 119 26.68 5.16 -48.58
CA ASN A 119 27.01 5.87 -49.81
C ASN A 119 28.15 5.12 -50.51
N ASP A 120 27.93 4.68 -51.75
CA ASP A 120 28.73 5.03 -52.93
C ASP A 120 28.41 4.08 -54.11
N ASP A 121 27.90 4.68 -55.18
CA ASP A 121 27.81 4.16 -56.56
C ASP A 121 28.93 4.88 -57.36
N PRO A 122 29.41 4.49 -58.57
CA PRO A 122 29.06 3.34 -59.42
C PRO A 122 30.26 2.64 -60.11
N LEU A 123 30.03 1.44 -60.67
CA LEU A 123 30.45 0.97 -62.02
C LEU A 123 30.85 -0.53 -62.09
N ASN A 124 30.05 -1.23 -62.89
CA ASN A 124 30.42 -2.24 -63.88
C ASN A 124 30.71 -3.68 -63.42
N GLY A 125 29.95 -4.62 -63.98
CA GLY A 125 30.33 -6.03 -64.03
C GLY A 125 29.18 -7.01 -63.83
N THR A 126 28.63 -7.49 -64.93
CA THR A 126 27.88 -8.76 -65.02
C THR A 126 28.61 -9.90 -64.32
N ASP A 127 27.92 -10.70 -63.51
CA ASP A 127 27.69 -12.11 -63.83
C ASP A 127 26.78 -12.81 -62.82
N THR A 128 25.91 -13.63 -63.38
CA THR A 128 24.91 -14.48 -62.75
C THR A 128 25.52 -15.67 -62.01
N ASN A 129 24.80 -16.12 -60.98
CA ASN A 129 24.87 -17.42 -60.31
C ASN A 129 25.96 -17.61 -59.25
N THR A 130 25.56 -17.45 -57.98
CA THR A 130 25.47 -18.54 -56.98
C THR A 130 24.94 -17.95 -55.68
N ILE A 131 23.62 -18.00 -55.47
CA ILE A 131 23.06 -17.86 -54.12
C ILE A 131 23.17 -19.25 -53.51
N ASP A 132 24.15 -19.41 -52.63
CA ASP A 132 24.24 -20.54 -51.73
C ASP A 132 23.14 -20.34 -50.68
N SER A 133 21.99 -20.98 -50.91
CA SER A 133 20.88 -21.02 -49.96
C SER A 133 21.24 -22.02 -48.85
N ASN A 134 22.10 -21.61 -47.93
CA ASN A 134 22.05 -22.18 -46.58
C ASN A 134 20.87 -21.55 -45.84
N THR A 135 19.66 -21.96 -46.22
CA THR A 135 18.49 -21.84 -45.35
C THR A 135 18.74 -22.74 -44.15
N PHE A 136 19.19 -22.14 -43.07
CA PHE A 136 19.21 -22.74 -41.75
C PHE A 136 17.76 -22.87 -41.29
N THR A 137 17.11 -23.99 -41.63
CA THR A 137 15.78 -24.31 -41.09
C THR A 137 15.95 -24.86 -39.69
N VAL A 138 15.96 -23.99 -38.68
CA VAL A 138 15.70 -24.41 -37.30
C VAL A 138 14.21 -24.65 -37.17
N THR A 139 13.77 -25.90 -37.30
CA THR A 139 12.41 -26.29 -36.89
C THR A 139 12.47 -26.77 -35.45
N MET A 140 12.58 -25.83 -34.51
CA MET A 140 12.35 -26.12 -33.10
C MET A 140 10.85 -26.31 -32.88
N SER A 141 10.45 -27.37 -32.17
CA SER A 141 9.04 -27.61 -31.83
C SER A 141 8.56 -26.65 -30.73
N ALA A 142 7.24 -26.54 -30.55
CA ALA A 142 6.67 -25.69 -29.49
C ALA A 142 7.08 -26.15 -28.08
N GLU A 143 7.14 -27.47 -27.85
CA GLU A 143 7.55 -28.04 -26.56
C GLU A 143 9.05 -27.78 -26.28
N GLU A 144 9.91 -27.95 -27.29
CA GLU A 144 11.34 -27.60 -27.18
C GLU A 144 11.55 -26.09 -26.97
N PHE A 145 10.76 -25.25 -27.65
CA PHE A 145 10.80 -23.79 -27.45
C PHE A 145 10.41 -23.42 -26.03
N GLU A 146 9.31 -23.97 -25.50
CA GLU A 146 8.86 -23.73 -24.13
C GLU A 146 9.90 -24.16 -23.09
N GLU A 147 10.46 -25.37 -23.24
CA GLU A 147 11.50 -25.87 -22.33
C GLU A 147 12.77 -25.01 -22.38
N LYS A 148 13.25 -24.68 -23.58
CA LYS A 148 14.47 -23.87 -23.76
C LYS A 148 14.29 -22.45 -23.27
N SER A 149 13.12 -21.84 -23.54
CA SER A 149 12.75 -20.51 -23.05
C SER A 149 12.69 -20.46 -21.52
N LEU A 150 12.06 -21.46 -20.89
CA LEU A 150 12.00 -21.55 -19.44
C LEU A 150 13.39 -21.73 -18.81
N ASN A 151 14.22 -22.63 -19.36
CA ASN A 151 15.57 -22.88 -18.86
C ASN A 151 16.47 -21.63 -18.99
N LEU A 152 16.38 -20.93 -20.13
CA LEU A 152 17.11 -19.67 -20.31
C LEU A 152 16.62 -18.63 -19.30
N THR A 153 15.31 -18.46 -19.14
CA THR A 153 14.72 -17.53 -18.16
C THR A 153 15.23 -17.79 -16.74
N LEU A 154 15.22 -19.05 -16.27
CA LEU A 154 15.74 -19.40 -14.94
C LEU A 154 17.24 -19.13 -14.81
N THR A 155 18.00 -19.31 -15.89
CA THR A 155 19.44 -19.02 -15.92
C THR A 155 19.68 -17.52 -15.80
N LEU A 156 19.02 -16.71 -16.62
CA LEU A 156 19.12 -15.24 -16.58
C LEU A 156 18.77 -14.69 -15.18
N LEU A 157 17.68 -15.18 -14.58
CA LEU A 157 17.27 -14.76 -13.23
C LEU A 157 18.28 -15.19 -12.16
N THR A 158 18.88 -16.38 -12.30
CA THR A 158 19.90 -16.88 -11.37
C THR A 158 21.17 -16.04 -11.44
N ASP A 159 21.60 -15.68 -12.64
CA ASP A 159 22.80 -14.86 -12.87
C ASP A 159 22.57 -13.42 -12.43
N MET A 160 21.41 -12.85 -12.75
CA MET A 160 20.97 -11.54 -12.22
C MET A 160 21.05 -11.51 -10.70
N ARG A 161 20.44 -12.50 -10.03
CA ARG A 161 20.45 -12.59 -8.57
C ARG A 161 21.88 -12.66 -8.03
N THR A 162 22.73 -13.45 -8.69
CA THR A 162 24.14 -13.61 -8.30
C THR A 162 24.88 -12.28 -8.42
N TYR A 163 24.73 -11.59 -9.55
CA TYR A 163 25.32 -10.27 -9.77
C TYR A 163 24.86 -9.22 -8.74
N GLN A 164 23.56 -9.13 -8.49
CA GLN A 164 23.02 -8.20 -7.51
C GLN A 164 23.48 -8.56 -6.08
N LYS A 165 23.60 -9.85 -5.74
CA LYS A 165 24.11 -10.30 -4.45
C LYS A 165 25.55 -9.87 -4.23
N GLU A 166 26.42 -10.06 -5.22
CA GLU A 166 27.84 -9.67 -5.13
C GLU A 166 27.99 -8.17 -4.83
N ILE A 167 27.18 -7.31 -5.47
CA ILE A 167 27.19 -5.86 -5.21
C ILE A 167 26.70 -5.55 -3.79
N LEU A 168 25.62 -6.20 -3.34
CA LEU A 168 25.04 -5.94 -2.02
C LEU A 168 25.95 -6.44 -0.88
N GLU A 169 26.71 -7.51 -1.10
CA GLU A 169 27.70 -8.03 -0.17
C GLU A 169 28.82 -7.03 0.14
N GLU A 170 29.16 -6.13 -0.80
CA GLU A 170 30.11 -5.05 -0.54
C GLU A 170 29.65 -4.12 0.60
N SER A 171 28.34 -4.01 0.82
CA SER A 171 27.75 -3.15 1.85
C SER A 171 27.67 -3.80 3.24
N TYR A 172 28.01 -5.09 3.37
CA TYR A 172 27.82 -5.82 4.63
C TYR A 172 28.63 -5.23 5.79
N SER A 173 29.89 -4.88 5.54
CA SER A 173 30.75 -4.30 6.57
C SER A 173 30.28 -2.90 6.98
N ASP A 174 29.87 -2.09 6.02
CA ASP A 174 29.51 -0.69 6.26
C ASP A 174 28.19 -0.57 7.02
N LEU A 175 27.24 -1.48 6.76
CA LEU A 175 25.93 -1.54 7.41
C LEU A 175 25.91 -2.46 8.64
N ASN A 176 27.05 -3.06 9.00
CA ASN A 176 27.15 -4.03 10.10
C ASN A 176 26.16 -5.20 9.97
N ILE A 177 25.98 -5.70 8.75
CA ILE A 177 25.13 -6.86 8.44
C ILE A 177 25.79 -8.14 8.95
N ASN A 178 25.03 -8.97 9.67
CA ASN A 178 25.40 -10.35 9.93
C ASN A 178 25.22 -11.17 8.63
N SER A 179 26.34 -11.50 8.00
CA SER A 179 26.37 -12.22 6.73
C SER A 179 25.75 -13.62 6.83
N GLU A 180 25.96 -14.33 7.95
CA GLU A 180 25.46 -15.69 8.12
C GLU A 180 23.93 -15.72 8.23
N GLU A 181 23.36 -14.78 8.99
CA GLU A 181 21.90 -14.61 9.10
C GLU A 181 21.28 -14.15 7.77
N MET A 182 21.92 -13.20 7.09
CA MET A 182 21.47 -12.71 5.78
C MET A 182 21.46 -13.84 4.74
N ASP A 183 22.58 -14.56 4.59
CA ASP A 183 22.69 -15.64 3.61
C ASP A 183 21.74 -16.80 3.90
N ALA A 184 21.52 -17.13 5.18
CA ALA A 184 20.54 -18.12 5.58
C ALA A 184 19.12 -17.71 5.17
N CYS A 185 18.71 -16.46 5.47
CA CYS A 185 17.40 -15.95 5.07
C CYS A 185 17.22 -15.96 3.54
N LEU A 186 18.21 -15.49 2.78
CA LEU A 186 18.17 -15.50 1.32
C LEU A 186 18.06 -16.91 0.74
N LEU A 187 18.74 -17.89 1.34
CA LEU A 187 18.69 -19.28 0.93
C LEU A 187 17.34 -19.92 1.22
N GLU A 188 16.78 -19.67 2.41
CA GLU A 188 15.46 -20.15 2.82
C GLU A 188 14.33 -19.57 1.95
N ASN A 189 14.55 -18.41 1.34
CA ASN A 189 13.59 -17.71 0.49
C ASN A 189 13.95 -17.75 -1.01
N ASN A 190 14.65 -18.80 -1.44
CA ASN A 190 15.04 -18.98 -2.83
C ASN A 190 13.84 -19.33 -3.75
N TYR A 191 13.27 -18.30 -4.38
CA TYR A 191 12.13 -18.37 -5.29
C TYR A 191 12.44 -18.94 -6.69
N LEU A 192 13.70 -19.26 -7.00
CA LEU A 192 14.11 -19.77 -8.33
C LEU A 192 14.13 -21.30 -8.44
N LEU A 193 13.65 -22.01 -7.41
CA LEU A 193 13.55 -23.47 -7.44
C LEU A 193 12.36 -23.93 -8.30
N LYS A 194 12.61 -24.89 -9.20
CA LYS A 194 11.61 -25.47 -10.10
C LYS A 194 10.48 -26.14 -9.27
N ASP A 195 9.23 -25.91 -9.68
CA ASP A 195 7.99 -26.39 -9.03
C ASP A 195 7.66 -25.79 -7.65
N SER A 196 8.25 -24.64 -7.31
CA SER A 196 8.00 -23.97 -6.03
C SER A 196 6.71 -23.13 -6.01
N ASN A 197 5.98 -23.21 -4.90
CA ASN A 197 4.85 -22.33 -4.62
C ASN A 197 5.38 -21.13 -3.82
N LEU A 198 5.20 -19.90 -4.32
CA LEU A 198 5.76 -18.68 -3.70
C LEU A 198 5.33 -18.48 -2.24
N TYR A 199 4.15 -18.99 -1.88
CA TYR A 199 3.65 -18.96 -0.49
C TYR A 199 4.38 -19.89 0.47
N ASP A 200 5.23 -20.78 -0.02
CA ASP A 200 6.04 -21.67 0.82
C ASP A 200 7.29 -20.96 1.37
N TYR A 201 7.61 -19.77 0.84
CA TYR A 201 8.73 -18.92 1.25
C TYR A 201 8.22 -17.72 2.03
N GLU A 202 8.61 -17.61 3.30
CA GLU A 202 8.08 -16.61 4.22
C GLU A 202 8.20 -15.18 3.67
N LYS A 203 9.41 -14.71 3.37
CA LYS A 203 9.66 -13.33 2.91
C LYS A 203 9.06 -13.08 1.52
N VAL A 204 9.12 -14.06 0.62
CA VAL A 204 8.54 -13.92 -0.74
C VAL A 204 7.02 -13.83 -0.67
N SER A 205 6.38 -14.57 0.24
CA SER A 205 4.94 -14.48 0.45
C SER A 205 4.52 -13.11 0.98
N VAL A 206 5.35 -12.47 1.81
CA VAL A 206 5.13 -11.08 2.26
C VAL A 206 5.19 -10.11 1.09
N ILE A 207 6.20 -10.22 0.21
CA ILE A 207 6.30 -9.39 -1.01
C ILE A 207 5.04 -9.51 -1.87
N GLN A 208 4.56 -10.73 -2.05
CA GLN A 208 3.33 -10.98 -2.80
C GLN A 208 2.10 -10.36 -2.13
N ASN A 209 1.98 -10.49 -0.81
CA ASN A 209 0.87 -9.93 -0.05
C ASN A 209 0.89 -8.39 -0.05
N ASP A 210 2.07 -7.78 0.05
CA ASP A 210 2.25 -6.32 -0.07
C ASP A 210 1.79 -5.83 -1.44
N PHE A 211 2.11 -6.56 -2.52
CA PHE A 211 1.65 -6.24 -3.86
C PHE A 211 0.12 -6.40 -4.02
N LEU A 212 -0.47 -7.45 -3.46
CA LEU A 212 -1.93 -7.63 -3.47
C LEU A 212 -2.64 -6.54 -2.67
N GLN A 213 -2.11 -6.18 -1.50
CA GLN A 213 -2.62 -5.07 -0.71
C GLN A 213 -2.53 -3.75 -1.47
N ALA A 214 -1.43 -3.48 -2.18
CA ALA A 214 -1.30 -2.31 -3.03
C ALA A 214 -2.42 -2.25 -4.09
N GLN A 215 -2.79 -3.39 -4.70
CA GLN A 215 -3.93 -3.45 -5.63
C GLN A 215 -5.27 -3.20 -4.94
N GLU A 216 -5.49 -3.79 -3.77
CA GLU A 216 -6.72 -3.59 -2.97
C GLU A 216 -6.88 -2.12 -2.55
N LEU A 217 -5.76 -1.43 -2.30
CA LEU A 217 -5.69 -0.01 -1.97
C LEU A 217 -5.61 0.89 -3.21
N TYR A 218 -5.76 0.34 -4.42
CA TYR A 218 -5.67 1.08 -5.69
C TYR A 218 -4.39 1.92 -5.84
N VAL A 219 -3.26 1.42 -5.36
CA VAL A 219 -1.93 2.03 -5.57
C VAL A 219 -1.55 1.84 -7.05
N MET A 220 -1.67 2.91 -7.84
CA MET A 220 -1.47 2.89 -9.29
C MET A 220 -0.06 3.32 -9.73
N SER A 221 0.72 3.94 -8.83
CA SER A 221 2.05 4.45 -9.11
C SER A 221 2.91 4.42 -7.86
N THR A 222 4.21 4.66 -8.01
CA THR A 222 5.15 4.80 -6.90
C THR A 222 5.95 6.10 -7.04
N PRO A 223 6.32 6.77 -5.94
CA PRO A 223 5.94 6.41 -4.56
C PRO A 223 4.46 6.71 -4.32
N THR A 224 3.80 5.92 -3.47
CA THR A 224 2.50 6.26 -2.90
C THR A 224 2.63 6.19 -1.39
N ILE A 225 2.20 7.24 -0.72
CA ILE A 225 2.34 7.41 0.72
C ILE A 225 0.96 7.45 1.35
N TYR A 226 0.78 6.74 2.45
CA TYR A 226 -0.35 6.91 3.34
C TYR A 226 0.13 7.53 4.64
N VAL A 227 -0.46 8.64 5.06
CA VAL A 227 -0.18 9.29 6.35
C VAL A 227 -1.48 9.28 7.17
N ASN A 228 -1.52 8.50 8.25
CA ASN A 228 -2.75 8.23 9.02
C ASN A 228 -3.95 7.90 8.11
N GLY A 229 -3.69 7.10 7.07
CA GLY A 229 -4.69 6.66 6.09
C GLY A 229 -4.94 7.60 4.91
N TYR A 230 -4.46 8.85 4.95
CA TYR A 230 -4.60 9.77 3.82
C TYR A 230 -3.55 9.53 2.76
N ASN A 231 -3.99 9.41 1.50
CA ASN A 231 -3.13 9.14 0.37
C ASN A 231 -2.42 10.39 -0.15
N LEU A 232 -1.12 10.27 -0.42
CA LEU A 232 -0.33 11.16 -1.25
C LEU A 232 0.31 10.33 -2.37
N SER A 233 0.00 10.67 -3.61
CA SER A 233 0.48 9.93 -4.78
C SER A 233 1.65 10.64 -5.46
N GLY A 234 2.67 9.86 -5.85
CA GLY A 234 3.88 10.35 -6.49
C GLY A 234 4.83 11.10 -5.56
N PHE A 235 5.93 11.59 -6.15
CA PHE A 235 6.92 12.39 -5.45
C PHE A 235 6.30 13.65 -4.82
N LYS A 236 6.69 13.92 -3.58
CA LYS A 236 6.39 15.16 -2.85
C LYS A 236 7.68 15.76 -2.36
N ASP A 237 7.86 17.07 -2.52
CA ASP A 237 9.01 17.75 -1.91
C ASP A 237 8.89 17.79 -0.39
N TYR A 238 10.02 18.05 0.28
CA TYR A 238 10.13 18.07 1.74
C TYR A 238 9.05 18.90 2.42
N ASN A 239 8.80 20.13 1.95
CA ASN A 239 7.89 21.06 2.64
C ASN A 239 6.44 20.59 2.51
N VAL A 240 6.04 20.19 1.30
CA VAL A 240 4.68 19.67 1.08
C VAL A 240 4.43 18.42 1.91
N PHE A 241 5.41 17.51 1.97
CA PHE A 241 5.25 16.26 2.72
C PHE A 241 5.18 16.49 4.24
N THR A 242 6.05 17.34 4.77
CA THR A 242 6.09 17.64 6.22
C THR A 242 4.89 18.48 6.67
N GLU A 243 4.45 19.46 5.88
CA GLU A 243 3.23 20.22 6.16
C GLU A 243 2.00 19.30 6.19
N PHE A 244 1.96 18.31 5.28
CA PHE A 244 0.89 17.31 5.28
C PHE A 244 0.92 16.44 6.53
N ILE A 245 2.08 15.90 6.91
CA ILE A 245 2.27 15.12 8.14
C ILE A 245 1.79 15.90 9.36
N ASP A 246 2.23 17.15 9.50
CA ASP A 246 1.86 18.02 10.62
C ASP A 246 0.35 18.29 10.65
N SER A 247 -0.30 18.37 9.48
CA SER A 247 -1.75 18.58 9.40
C SER A 247 -2.56 17.38 9.92
N VAL A 248 -2.03 16.15 9.85
CA VAL A 248 -2.76 14.91 10.19
C VAL A 248 -2.29 14.24 11.50
N GLU A 249 -1.46 14.91 12.30
CA GLU A 249 -0.85 14.37 13.53
C GLU A 249 -1.85 13.83 14.55
N ASN A 250 -3.04 14.42 14.65
CA ASN A 250 -4.02 14.09 15.69
C ASN A 250 -5.25 13.38 15.12
N VAL A 251 -5.07 12.65 14.02
CA VAL A 251 -6.16 11.94 13.33
C VAL A 251 -6.28 10.51 13.84
N GLU A 252 -7.40 10.21 14.51
CA GLU A 252 -7.69 8.86 15.00
C GLU A 252 -8.04 7.89 13.86
N SER A 253 -7.62 6.63 14.01
CA SER A 253 -8.10 5.53 13.17
C SER A 253 -9.51 5.15 13.60
N LEU A 254 -10.39 4.91 12.62
CA LEU A 254 -11.77 4.54 12.85
C LEU A 254 -12.03 3.15 12.26
N ASP A 255 -12.16 2.16 13.14
CA ASP A 255 -12.61 0.81 12.81
C ASP A 255 -14.14 0.72 12.92
N LEU A 256 -14.80 0.36 11.81
CA LEU A 256 -16.26 0.36 11.68
C LEU A 256 -16.82 -1.05 11.86
N ASN A 257 -17.89 -1.20 12.64
CA ASN A 257 -18.50 -2.51 12.88
C ASN A 257 -19.77 -2.70 12.05
N TYR A 258 -19.64 -3.46 10.95
CA TYR A 258 -20.73 -3.71 10.01
C TYR A 258 -21.86 -4.61 10.54
N ASP A 259 -21.74 -5.19 11.74
CA ASP A 259 -22.78 -6.06 12.33
C ASP A 259 -24.00 -5.29 12.86
N ASN A 260 -23.90 -3.97 13.06
CA ASN A 260 -24.96 -3.12 13.65
C ASN A 260 -25.48 -2.03 12.71
N SER A 261 -25.87 -2.37 11.47
CA SER A 261 -26.41 -1.35 10.55
C SER A 261 -27.93 -1.18 10.67
N SER A 262 -28.39 0.03 10.97
CA SER A 262 -29.80 0.39 10.79
C SER A 262 -30.03 1.87 10.43
N PHE A 263 -29.34 2.41 9.43
CA PHE A 263 -29.72 3.69 8.84
C PHE A 263 -31.07 3.56 8.11
N SER A 264 -32.17 3.77 8.82
CA SER A 264 -33.52 3.63 8.28
C SER A 264 -34.16 5.00 8.05
N TYR A 265 -33.97 5.52 6.85
CA TYR A 265 -34.61 6.74 6.39
C TYR A 265 -35.30 6.48 5.06
N THR A 266 -36.50 7.03 4.89
CA THR A 266 -37.24 7.01 3.63
C THR A 266 -37.43 8.45 3.19
N GLN A 267 -37.06 8.75 1.94
CA GLN A 267 -37.17 10.09 1.39
C GLN A 267 -37.78 10.05 -0.01
N ASP A 268 -38.78 10.91 -0.26
CA ASP A 268 -39.50 10.95 -1.54
C ASP A 268 -38.66 11.64 -2.64
N SER A 269 -37.76 12.55 -2.27
CA SER A 269 -36.81 13.23 -3.15
C SER A 269 -35.39 12.74 -2.89
N LEU A 270 -34.53 12.74 -3.91
CA LEU A 270 -33.11 12.43 -3.71
C LEU A 270 -32.44 13.45 -2.78
N LYS A 271 -31.63 12.93 -1.86
CA LYS A 271 -30.70 13.67 -1.01
C LYS A 271 -29.37 12.95 -0.99
N MET A 272 -28.27 13.70 -1.07
CA MET A 272 -26.93 13.14 -0.99
C MET A 272 -26.34 13.42 0.39
N TYR A 273 -25.81 12.39 1.03
CA TYR A 273 -24.90 12.53 2.17
C TYR A 273 -23.47 12.44 1.64
N TYR A 274 -22.67 13.46 1.92
CA TYR A 274 -21.24 13.51 1.61
C TYR A 274 -20.47 13.45 2.92
N ILE A 275 -19.87 12.29 3.18
CA ILE A 275 -19.16 11.98 4.42
C ILE A 275 -17.68 12.27 4.20
N TYR A 276 -17.09 13.14 5.01
CA TYR A 276 -15.70 13.60 4.85
C TYR A 276 -15.11 14.06 6.18
N ASP A 277 -13.84 14.45 6.16
CA ASP A 277 -13.17 15.11 7.30
C ASP A 277 -13.17 16.64 7.10
N LYS A 278 -14.01 17.33 7.86
CA LYS A 278 -14.20 18.78 7.80
C LYS A 278 -13.35 19.55 8.81
N GLU A 279 -12.79 18.86 9.79
CA GLU A 279 -12.07 19.50 10.91
C GLU A 279 -10.61 19.78 10.55
N ASN A 280 -10.04 19.01 9.64
CA ASN A 280 -8.74 19.28 9.06
C ASN A 280 -8.85 20.27 7.89
N GLU A 281 -8.29 21.48 8.07
CA GLU A 281 -8.35 22.57 7.08
C GLU A 281 -7.72 22.17 5.74
N MET A 282 -6.51 21.60 5.76
CA MET A 282 -5.81 21.20 4.53
C MET A 282 -6.60 20.11 3.77
N ILE A 283 -7.10 19.10 4.49
CA ILE A 283 -7.92 18.03 3.90
C ILE A 283 -9.26 18.59 3.37
N SER A 284 -9.89 19.50 4.11
CA SER A 284 -11.14 20.15 3.70
C SER A 284 -10.96 21.02 2.44
N GLU A 285 -9.83 21.75 2.33
CA GLU A 285 -9.49 22.49 1.13
C GLU A 285 -9.31 21.54 -0.07
N LYS A 286 -8.58 20.44 0.12
CA LYS A 286 -8.40 19.41 -0.92
C LYS A 286 -9.73 18.78 -1.36
N ASN A 287 -10.63 18.48 -0.42
CA ASN A 287 -11.98 18.00 -0.75
C ASN A 287 -12.76 19.02 -1.58
N THR A 288 -12.62 20.31 -1.27
CA THR A 288 -13.27 21.40 -2.02
C THR A 288 -12.70 21.52 -3.43
N GLU A 289 -11.37 21.47 -3.58
CA GLU A 289 -10.69 21.43 -4.88
C GLU A 289 -11.18 20.24 -5.72
N PHE A 290 -11.34 19.08 -5.09
CA PHE A 290 -11.80 17.88 -5.77
C PHE A 290 -13.26 17.97 -6.24
N ILE A 291 -14.16 18.50 -5.39
CA ILE A 291 -15.55 18.76 -5.80
C ILE A 291 -15.59 19.74 -6.97
N GLU A 292 -14.76 20.78 -6.96
CA GLU A 292 -14.69 21.74 -8.07
C GLU A 292 -14.11 21.11 -9.34
N TYR A 293 -13.08 20.26 -9.21
CA TYR A 293 -12.56 19.46 -10.31
C TYR A 293 -13.67 18.62 -10.95
N LEU A 294 -14.45 17.89 -10.15
CA LEU A 294 -15.54 17.06 -10.68
C LEU A 294 -16.63 17.87 -11.41
N LYS A 295 -16.88 19.11 -11.00
CA LYS A 295 -17.86 20.00 -11.66
C LYS A 295 -17.36 20.56 -12.99
N THR A 296 -16.05 20.67 -13.16
CA THR A 296 -15.42 21.38 -14.29
C THR A 296 -14.65 20.48 -15.25
N SER A 297 -14.43 19.21 -14.90
CA SER A 297 -13.56 18.29 -15.63
C SER A 297 -14.15 17.83 -16.97
N GLU A 298 -13.62 18.30 -18.09
CA GLU A 298 -13.98 17.82 -19.44
C GLU A 298 -13.56 16.34 -19.70
N LEU A 299 -12.65 15.79 -18.89
CA LEU A 299 -12.22 14.37 -18.95
C LEU A 299 -13.36 13.42 -18.56
N LEU A 300 -14.25 13.89 -17.69
CA LEU A 300 -15.55 13.29 -17.48
C LEU A 300 -16.41 13.75 -18.66
N LEU A 301 -16.40 12.98 -19.76
CA LEU A 301 -17.20 13.22 -21.00
C LEU A 301 -18.50 13.98 -20.70
N GLU A 302 -18.96 14.89 -21.56
CA GLU A 302 -20.14 15.77 -21.32
C GLU A 302 -21.32 15.09 -20.58
N ASN A 303 -21.57 13.81 -20.87
CA ASN A 303 -22.57 12.96 -20.23
C ASN A 303 -22.33 12.71 -18.71
N VAL A 304 -21.09 12.52 -18.28
CA VAL A 304 -20.70 12.34 -16.87
C VAL A 304 -20.74 13.66 -16.09
N ASN A 305 -20.28 14.76 -16.69
CA ASN A 305 -20.39 16.10 -16.09
C ASN A 305 -21.84 16.49 -15.80
N SER A 306 -22.76 16.13 -16.71
CA SER A 306 -24.19 16.38 -16.48
C SER A 306 -24.77 15.58 -15.31
N ILE A 307 -24.15 14.45 -14.94
CA ILE A 307 -24.56 13.63 -13.79
C ILE A 307 -23.97 14.18 -12.52
N PHE A 308 -22.69 14.56 -12.52
CA PHE A 308 -22.09 15.21 -11.35
C PHE A 308 -22.73 16.57 -11.08
N SER A 309 -23.12 17.34 -12.10
CA SER A 309 -23.90 18.57 -11.89
C SER A 309 -25.25 18.27 -11.27
N VAL A 310 -25.96 17.22 -11.72
CA VAL A 310 -27.19 16.77 -11.06
C VAL A 310 -26.92 16.34 -9.62
N LEU A 311 -25.91 15.50 -9.37
CA LEU A 311 -25.54 14.97 -8.05
C LEU A 311 -25.12 16.06 -7.05
N PHE A 312 -24.35 17.06 -7.49
CA PHE A 312 -23.88 18.17 -6.64
C PHE A 312 -24.89 19.32 -6.55
N ASP A 313 -25.90 19.38 -7.41
CA ASP A 313 -27.06 20.28 -7.30
C ASP A 313 -28.23 19.61 -6.54
N LEU A 314 -28.12 18.33 -6.18
CA LEU A 314 -28.97 17.72 -5.16
C LEU A 314 -28.77 18.44 -3.82
N ASP A 315 -29.74 18.30 -2.92
CA ASP A 315 -29.55 18.68 -1.52
C ASP A 315 -28.42 17.81 -0.93
N VAL A 316 -27.21 18.39 -0.81
CA VAL A 316 -26.03 17.74 -0.23
C VAL A 316 -25.95 18.08 1.25
N GLU A 317 -26.07 17.06 2.10
CA GLU A 317 -25.73 17.16 3.51
C GLU A 317 -24.29 16.70 3.73
N TYR A 318 -23.44 17.65 4.14
CA TYR A 318 -22.06 17.42 4.51
C TYR A 318 -21.98 16.88 5.94
N VAL A 319 -21.46 15.67 6.11
CA VAL A 319 -21.44 14.93 7.38
C VAL A 319 -20.00 14.64 7.78
N GLN A 320 -19.64 14.91 9.04
CA GLN A 320 -18.34 14.52 9.58
C GLN A 320 -18.30 13.00 9.77
N TYR A 321 -17.24 12.36 9.30
CA TYR A 321 -17.12 10.90 9.30
C TYR A 321 -17.24 10.24 10.69
N ASP A 322 -16.69 10.86 11.73
CA ASP A 322 -16.70 10.37 13.12
C ASP A 322 -17.95 10.76 13.93
N SER A 323 -18.89 11.48 13.32
CA SER A 323 -20.16 11.82 13.97
C SER A 323 -21.08 10.60 14.03
N GLU A 324 -22.05 10.61 14.96
CA GLU A 324 -23.06 9.53 15.10
C GLU A 324 -23.73 9.21 13.75
N LEU A 325 -24.14 10.24 13.00
CA LEU A 325 -24.74 10.11 11.66
C LEU A 325 -23.72 9.61 10.62
N GLY A 326 -22.48 10.08 10.66
CA GLY A 326 -21.42 9.67 9.73
C GLY A 326 -21.10 8.19 9.87
N ILE A 327 -20.89 7.73 11.10
CA ILE A 327 -20.65 6.32 11.44
C ILE A 327 -21.84 5.46 11.02
N GLU A 328 -23.07 5.87 11.34
CA GLU A 328 -24.27 5.11 10.97
C GLU A 328 -24.41 4.93 9.45
N ILE A 329 -24.11 5.97 8.67
CA ILE A 329 -24.13 5.90 7.20
C ILE A 329 -23.00 5.00 6.69
N LEU A 330 -21.76 5.19 7.16
CA LEU A 330 -20.60 4.41 6.73
C LEU A 330 -20.78 2.91 7.02
N GLU A 331 -21.26 2.55 8.21
CA GLU A 331 -21.60 1.17 8.58
C GLU A 331 -22.73 0.62 7.72
N THR A 332 -23.72 1.44 7.37
CA THR A 332 -24.83 1.03 6.49
C THR A 332 -24.34 0.72 5.07
N ILE A 333 -23.50 1.56 4.50
CA ILE A 333 -23.04 1.39 3.11
C ILE A 333 -21.83 0.47 2.97
N GLY A 334 -21.25 0.03 4.10
CA GLY A 334 -20.08 -0.83 4.12
C GLY A 334 -18.79 -0.13 3.68
N SER A 335 -18.69 1.19 3.84
CA SER A 335 -17.54 1.96 3.34
C SER A 335 -16.54 2.25 4.46
N ASN A 336 -15.27 1.92 4.21
CA ASN A 336 -14.14 2.26 5.08
C ASN A 336 -13.24 3.37 4.50
N THR A 337 -13.72 4.12 3.49
CA THR A 337 -12.93 5.13 2.79
C THR A 337 -13.63 6.48 2.77
N LEU A 338 -12.86 7.56 2.82
CA LEU A 338 -13.37 8.92 2.62
C LEU A 338 -12.86 9.56 1.33
N PRO A 339 -13.62 10.54 0.81
CA PRO A 339 -15.02 10.80 1.15
C PRO A 339 -15.93 9.64 0.71
N ALA A 340 -17.00 9.41 1.47
CA ALA A 340 -18.04 8.47 1.09
C ALA A 340 -19.29 9.23 0.65
N MET A 341 -20.00 8.69 -0.34
CA MET A 341 -21.23 9.28 -0.85
C MET A 341 -22.37 8.28 -0.77
N TYR A 342 -23.48 8.71 -0.16
CA TYR A 342 -24.70 7.92 -0.06
C TYR A 342 -25.89 8.75 -0.52
N VAL A 343 -26.54 8.31 -1.59
CA VAL A 343 -27.70 9.01 -2.16
C VAL A 343 -28.97 8.30 -1.74
N LEU A 344 -29.79 8.94 -0.91
CA LEU A 344 -31.05 8.37 -0.42
C LEU A 344 -32.24 8.91 -1.22
N GLY A 345 -33.17 8.04 -1.62
CA GLY A 345 -34.47 8.40 -2.19
C GLY A 345 -34.79 7.69 -3.52
N ASP A 346 -35.85 8.12 -4.19
CA ASP A 346 -36.24 7.55 -5.50
C ASP A 346 -35.50 8.21 -6.65
N VAL A 347 -34.66 7.45 -7.37
CA VAL A 347 -33.94 7.93 -8.56
C VAL A 347 -34.88 8.42 -9.67
N ASN A 348 -36.11 7.92 -9.72
CA ASN A 348 -37.10 8.37 -10.72
C ASN A 348 -37.69 9.75 -10.39
N SER A 349 -37.39 10.31 -9.21
CA SER A 349 -37.72 11.70 -8.88
C SER A 349 -36.81 12.71 -9.60
N VAL A 350 -35.72 12.26 -10.21
CA VAL A 350 -34.75 13.09 -10.93
C VAL A 350 -34.95 13.03 -12.45
N ASP A 351 -34.89 14.20 -13.08
CA ASP A 351 -34.81 14.30 -14.53
C ASP A 351 -33.35 14.20 -14.99
N PHE A 352 -32.98 13.04 -15.52
CA PHE A 352 -31.62 12.78 -16.01
C PHE A 352 -31.31 13.47 -17.34
N ASN A 353 -32.25 14.20 -17.96
CA ASN A 353 -32.08 14.82 -19.28
C ASN A 353 -31.67 13.83 -20.41
N GLY A 354 -31.95 12.54 -20.24
CA GLY A 354 -31.63 11.50 -21.23
C GLY A 354 -31.41 10.11 -20.60
N SER A 355 -31.52 9.05 -21.41
CA SER A 355 -31.26 7.68 -20.94
C SER A 355 -29.79 7.40 -20.68
N GLU A 356 -28.89 8.00 -21.47
CA GLU A 356 -27.43 7.84 -21.31
C GLU A 356 -26.95 8.29 -19.93
N ASN A 357 -27.51 9.36 -19.39
CA ASN A 357 -27.15 9.86 -18.07
C ASN A 357 -27.63 8.95 -16.93
N LYS A 358 -28.78 8.30 -17.12
CA LYS A 358 -29.27 7.27 -16.20
C LYS A 358 -28.39 6.02 -16.26
N ASP A 359 -27.92 5.64 -17.45
CA ASP A 359 -27.01 4.50 -17.62
C ASP A 359 -25.66 4.75 -16.94
N ILE A 360 -25.11 5.96 -17.05
CA ILE A 360 -23.87 6.33 -16.35
C ILE A 360 -24.10 6.46 -14.84
N PHE A 361 -25.26 6.93 -14.38
CA PHE A 361 -25.59 6.87 -12.94
C PHE A 361 -25.50 5.43 -12.43
N ASN A 362 -26.06 4.46 -13.17
CA ASN A 362 -25.95 3.04 -12.83
C ASN A 362 -24.52 2.48 -12.98
N LEU A 363 -23.64 3.17 -13.71
CA LEU A 363 -22.22 2.81 -13.80
C LEU A 363 -21.42 3.31 -12.59
N ILE A 364 -21.79 4.47 -12.04
CA ILE A 364 -21.14 5.13 -10.90
C ILE A 364 -21.59 4.51 -9.58
N PHE A 365 -22.89 4.23 -9.44
CA PHE A 365 -23.48 3.66 -8.23
C PHE A 365 -23.66 2.15 -8.36
N LYS A 366 -23.59 1.44 -7.22
CA LYS A 366 -23.91 0.01 -7.15
C LYS A 366 -25.38 -0.19 -7.58
N GLU A 367 -25.64 -1.23 -8.38
CA GLU A 367 -27.01 -1.64 -8.72
C GLU A 367 -27.80 -2.06 -7.48
N GLU A 368 -27.11 -2.69 -6.53
CA GLU A 368 -27.65 -3.05 -5.23
C GLU A 368 -27.82 -1.80 -4.36
N THR A 369 -29.05 -1.55 -3.95
CA THR A 369 -29.37 -0.47 -3.01
C THR A 369 -29.34 -0.98 -1.58
N VAL A 370 -28.91 -0.13 -0.67
CA VAL A 370 -29.02 -0.38 0.77
C VAL A 370 -29.99 0.63 1.36
N ASN A 371 -31.02 0.15 2.04
CA ASN A 371 -32.09 0.98 2.63
C ASN A 371 -32.73 1.97 1.64
N ASN A 372 -32.94 1.53 0.40
CA ASN A 372 -33.44 2.36 -0.72
C ASN A 372 -32.52 3.55 -1.09
N GLY A 373 -31.23 3.47 -0.75
CA GLY A 373 -30.22 4.41 -1.18
C GLY A 373 -29.15 3.76 -2.06
N TYR A 374 -28.47 4.60 -2.83
CA TYR A 374 -27.45 4.25 -3.81
C TYR A 374 -26.07 4.52 -3.23
N ILE A 375 -25.17 3.55 -3.39
CA ILE A 375 -23.80 3.59 -2.87
C ILE A 375 -22.86 3.80 -4.04
N LEU A 376 -21.93 4.75 -3.91
CA LEU A 376 -20.87 4.92 -4.90
C LEU A 376 -20.05 3.63 -5.00
N ARG A 377 -19.73 3.20 -6.21
CA ARG A 377 -18.84 2.05 -6.37
C ARG A 377 -17.45 2.37 -5.83
N GLU A 378 -16.92 1.46 -5.03
CA GLU A 378 -15.64 1.59 -4.34
C GLU A 378 -14.46 1.73 -5.30
N ASP A 379 -14.55 1.20 -6.52
CA ASP A 379 -13.50 1.34 -7.53
C ASP A 379 -13.53 2.68 -8.27
N VAL A 380 -14.65 3.39 -8.27
CA VAL A 380 -14.82 4.64 -9.03
C VAL A 380 -14.14 5.80 -8.32
N PHE A 381 -14.34 5.92 -7.00
CA PHE A 381 -13.83 7.07 -6.25
C PHE A 381 -12.29 7.17 -6.25
N PRO A 382 -11.53 6.13 -5.91
CA PRO A 382 -10.07 6.19 -5.94
C PRO A 382 -9.54 6.54 -7.33
N GLN A 383 -10.17 6.02 -8.39
CA GLN A 383 -9.79 6.36 -9.77
C GLN A 383 -10.03 7.83 -10.11
N LEU A 384 -11.15 8.42 -9.66
CA LEU A 384 -11.43 9.84 -9.84
C LEU A 384 -10.47 10.72 -9.04
N ALA A 385 -10.24 10.36 -7.77
CA ALA A 385 -9.30 11.05 -6.90
C ALA A 385 -7.89 11.07 -7.51
N LEU A 386 -7.39 9.91 -7.93
CA LEU A 386 -6.10 9.79 -8.61
C LEU A 386 -6.07 10.55 -9.94
N GLY A 387 -7.12 10.45 -10.76
CA GLY A 387 -7.23 11.16 -12.03
C GLY A 387 -7.30 12.68 -11.90
N SER A 388 -7.73 13.20 -10.75
CA SER A 388 -7.72 14.64 -10.45
C SER A 388 -6.32 15.17 -10.11
N GLY A 389 -5.40 14.29 -9.69
CA GLY A 389 -4.09 14.69 -9.17
C GLY A 389 -4.14 15.44 -7.84
N ILE A 390 -5.28 15.39 -7.13
CA ILE A 390 -5.48 16.06 -5.85
C ILE A 390 -5.20 15.04 -4.74
N ASP A 391 -4.09 15.25 -4.03
CA ASP A 391 -3.69 14.40 -2.92
C ASP A 391 -4.41 14.76 -1.61
N GLY A 392 -4.41 13.84 -0.65
CA GLY A 392 -4.97 14.06 0.68
C GLY A 392 -6.50 14.03 0.76
N ILE A 393 -7.21 13.89 -0.37
CA ILE A 393 -8.68 13.77 -0.36
C ILE A 393 -9.14 12.36 0.00
N TYR A 394 -8.36 11.35 -0.36
CA TYR A 394 -8.70 9.95 -0.19
C TYR A 394 -8.10 9.43 1.11
N LYS A 395 -8.95 8.91 2.00
CA LYS A 395 -8.55 8.36 3.30
C LYS A 395 -9.05 6.94 3.48
N ILE A 396 -8.23 6.05 4.03
CA ILE A 396 -8.66 4.79 4.62
C ILE A 396 -8.92 5.01 6.11
N LEU A 397 -10.13 4.73 6.58
CA LEU A 397 -10.57 5.00 7.96
C LEU A 397 -9.89 4.09 8.97
N ASP A 398 -9.91 2.79 8.71
CA ASP A 398 -9.11 1.81 9.44
C ASP A 398 -7.72 1.70 8.79
N TYR A 399 -6.95 2.79 8.84
CA TYR A 399 -5.60 2.78 8.29
C TYR A 399 -4.65 1.88 9.06
N SER A 400 -4.98 1.53 10.31
CA SER A 400 -4.21 0.55 11.07
C SER A 400 -4.18 -0.80 10.36
N SER A 401 -5.25 -1.17 9.64
CA SER A 401 -5.29 -2.38 8.81
C SER A 401 -4.35 -2.37 7.61
N ILE A 402 -3.81 -1.21 7.20
CA ILE A 402 -2.80 -1.13 6.15
C ILE A 402 -1.51 -1.79 6.64
N ILE A 403 -1.21 -1.66 7.93
CA ILE A 403 -0.03 -2.26 8.56
C ILE A 403 -0.37 -3.67 9.00
N LYS A 404 0.33 -4.65 8.44
CA LYS A 404 0.17 -6.06 8.75
C LYS A 404 1.20 -6.49 9.81
N GLU A 405 0.91 -7.59 10.49
CA GLU A 405 1.84 -8.18 11.47
C GLU A 405 3.22 -8.52 10.86
N SER A 406 3.26 -8.82 9.56
CA SER A 406 4.49 -9.09 8.82
C SER A 406 5.30 -7.84 8.45
N ASP A 407 4.77 -6.64 8.69
CA ASP A 407 5.44 -5.40 8.31
C ASP A 407 6.48 -4.98 9.35
N LYS A 408 7.61 -4.48 8.85
CA LYS A 408 8.61 -3.87 9.72
C LYS A 408 8.25 -2.42 10.01
N LEU A 409 7.78 -2.16 11.23
CA LEU A 409 7.65 -0.81 11.76
C LEU A 409 9.03 -0.25 12.16
N ILE A 410 9.34 0.93 11.63
CA ILE A 410 10.56 1.69 11.90
C ILE A 410 10.16 2.92 12.73
N GLY A 411 10.89 3.20 13.81
CA GLY A 411 10.52 4.23 14.79
C GLY A 411 9.71 3.67 15.96
N THR A 412 8.95 4.51 16.63
CA THR A 412 8.15 4.15 17.82
C THR A 412 6.72 3.77 17.46
N GLU A 413 6.23 2.64 17.97
CA GLU A 413 4.85 2.18 17.75
C GLU A 413 3.80 3.20 18.24
N ASP A 414 4.12 3.94 19.31
CA ASP A 414 3.24 4.96 19.90
C ASP A 414 3.29 6.33 19.20
N ALA A 415 4.03 6.47 18.09
CA ALA A 415 4.12 7.73 17.36
C ALA A 415 2.72 8.18 16.87
N PRO A 416 2.37 9.47 16.98
CA PRO A 416 1.04 9.98 16.65
C PRO A 416 0.70 9.89 15.15
N VAL A 417 1.73 9.79 14.30
CA VAL A 417 1.58 9.63 12.85
C VAL A 417 2.18 8.31 12.41
N SER A 418 1.41 7.58 11.60
CA SER A 418 1.89 6.44 10.86
C SER A 418 2.02 6.74 9.37
N VAL A 419 3.23 6.51 8.85
CA VAL A 419 3.55 6.66 7.43
C VAL A 419 3.75 5.28 6.82
N VAL A 420 2.94 4.93 5.83
CA VAL A 420 3.13 3.73 4.99
C VAL A 420 3.58 4.17 3.61
N LEU A 421 4.78 3.77 3.21
CA LEU A 421 5.39 4.13 1.94
C LEU A 421 5.40 2.92 1.00
N PHE A 422 4.57 2.97 -0.04
CA PHE A 422 4.71 2.09 -1.21
C PHE A 422 5.75 2.68 -2.15
N THR A 423 6.80 1.92 -2.45
CA THR A 423 7.95 2.39 -3.22
C THR A 423 8.41 1.34 -4.22
N ASP A 424 9.27 1.70 -5.17
CA ASP A 424 9.88 0.75 -6.11
C ASP A 424 11.33 1.20 -6.36
N TYR A 425 12.28 0.29 -6.25
CA TYR A 425 13.70 0.61 -6.41
C TYR A 425 14.03 1.04 -7.83
N ASP A 426 13.31 0.56 -8.84
CA ASP A 426 13.48 0.94 -10.24
C ASP A 426 12.70 2.22 -10.63
N CYS A 427 11.94 2.81 -9.70
CA CYS A 427 11.18 4.03 -9.97
C CYS A 427 12.04 5.30 -9.80
N PRO A 428 12.20 6.14 -10.84
CA PRO A 428 13.00 7.36 -10.76
C PRO A 428 12.43 8.38 -9.76
N TYR A 429 11.11 8.45 -9.61
CA TYR A 429 10.47 9.33 -8.64
C TYR A 429 10.62 8.82 -7.21
N CYS A 430 10.69 7.51 -6.99
CA CYS A 430 11.02 6.94 -5.68
C CYS A 430 12.46 7.29 -5.29
N ASN A 431 13.40 7.16 -6.24
CA ASN A 431 14.78 7.56 -6.04
C ASN A 431 14.91 9.06 -5.74
N GLN A 432 14.16 9.90 -6.46
CA GLN A 432 14.08 11.33 -6.17
C GLN A 432 13.51 11.59 -4.77
N PHE A 433 12.44 10.91 -4.37
CA PHE A 433 11.82 11.04 -3.05
C PHE A 433 12.78 10.68 -1.92
N GLU A 434 13.50 9.57 -2.05
CA GLU A 434 14.52 9.16 -1.08
C GLU A 434 15.65 10.20 -0.95
N LYS A 435 16.06 10.82 -2.06
CA LYS A 435 17.16 11.78 -2.08
C LYS A 435 16.79 13.19 -1.62
N GLU A 436 15.60 13.65 -1.97
CA GLU A 436 15.20 15.05 -1.82
C GLU A 436 14.23 15.28 -0.66
N THR A 437 13.50 14.25 -0.25
CA THR A 437 12.44 14.38 0.76
C THR A 437 12.73 13.56 2.01
N LEU A 438 13.06 12.27 1.86
CA LEU A 438 13.46 11.41 2.99
C LEU A 438 14.95 11.61 3.33
N THR A 439 15.34 12.87 3.52
CA THR A 439 16.72 13.25 3.84
C THR A 439 17.09 12.89 5.28
N ASP A 440 18.37 13.01 5.64
CA ASP A 440 18.79 12.90 7.04
C ASP A 440 18.05 13.91 7.95
N GLU A 441 17.72 15.10 7.43
CA GLU A 441 16.95 16.09 8.18
C GLU A 441 15.53 15.60 8.47
N PHE A 442 14.86 14.96 7.49
CA PHE A 442 13.55 14.34 7.69
C PHE A 442 13.60 13.27 8.77
N TYR A 443 14.55 12.34 8.68
CA TYR A 443 14.67 11.25 9.64
C TYR A 443 14.96 11.76 11.05
N GLU A 444 15.82 12.76 11.22
CA GLU A 444 16.09 13.37 12.53
C GLU A 444 14.90 14.15 13.08
N GLU A 445 14.21 14.94 12.25
CA GLU A 445 13.12 15.81 12.70
C GLU A 445 11.81 15.07 12.96
N TYR A 446 11.56 13.97 12.23
CA TYR A 446 10.29 13.25 12.27
C TYR A 446 10.39 11.82 12.83
N LEU A 447 11.34 11.01 12.33
CA LEU A 447 11.40 9.59 12.70
C LEU A 447 12.09 9.37 14.05
N TYR A 448 13.31 9.89 14.21
CA TYR A 448 14.10 9.72 15.44
C TYR A 448 13.64 10.62 16.60
N SER A 449 12.75 11.57 16.32
CA SER A 449 12.09 12.42 17.31
C SER A 449 10.74 11.87 17.78
N ASP A 450 10.37 10.66 17.34
CA ASP A 450 9.12 9.96 17.68
C ASP A 450 7.83 10.66 17.20
N LYS A 451 7.92 11.56 16.21
CA LYS A 451 6.72 12.17 15.59
C LYS A 451 6.02 11.22 14.63
N ILE A 452 6.78 10.37 13.94
CA ILE A 452 6.24 9.38 13.02
C ILE A 452 6.79 7.99 13.33
N ASN A 453 6.01 6.98 12.96
CA ASN A 453 6.55 5.69 12.56
C ASN A 453 6.45 5.52 11.04
N LEU A 454 7.31 4.66 10.50
CA LEU A 454 7.44 4.41 9.07
C LEU A 454 7.36 2.91 8.79
N VAL A 455 6.55 2.53 7.81
CA VAL A 455 6.50 1.21 7.21
C VAL A 455 6.82 1.34 5.72
N ILE A 456 7.78 0.57 5.24
CA ILE A 456 8.20 0.57 3.83
C ILE A 456 7.69 -0.70 3.16
N LYS A 457 6.90 -0.54 2.12
CA LYS A 457 6.31 -1.61 1.30
C LYS A 457 6.83 -1.50 -0.14
N PRO A 458 8.01 -2.05 -0.43
CA PRO A 458 8.52 -1.99 -1.78
C PRO A 458 7.71 -2.91 -2.70
N LEU A 459 7.48 -2.46 -3.92
CA LEU A 459 6.66 -3.10 -4.94
C LEU A 459 7.53 -3.50 -6.14
N VAL A 460 7.02 -4.47 -6.89
CA VAL A 460 7.57 -4.91 -8.18
C VAL A 460 6.64 -4.36 -9.26
N THR A 461 6.72 -3.05 -9.57
CA THR A 461 5.72 -2.40 -10.45
C THR A 461 6.05 -2.54 -11.92
N ASN A 462 7.34 -2.52 -12.29
CA ASN A 462 7.76 -2.53 -13.69
C ASN A 462 8.37 -3.86 -14.13
N ASP A 463 9.20 -4.48 -13.29
CA ASP A 463 10.03 -5.60 -13.73
C ASP A 463 10.54 -6.47 -12.56
N VAL A 464 10.90 -7.71 -12.87
CA VAL A 464 11.40 -8.71 -11.91
C VAL A 464 12.77 -8.38 -11.32
N PHE A 465 13.48 -7.38 -11.86
CA PHE A 465 14.80 -6.95 -11.40
C PHE A 465 14.79 -6.44 -9.95
N SER A 466 13.67 -5.87 -9.48
CA SER A 466 13.52 -5.41 -8.11
C SER A 466 13.22 -6.52 -7.10
N ILE A 467 12.91 -7.76 -7.53
CA ILE A 467 12.54 -8.86 -6.62
C ILE A 467 13.68 -9.17 -5.63
N PHE A 468 14.91 -9.30 -6.11
CA PHE A 468 16.03 -9.64 -5.24
C PHE A 468 16.45 -8.50 -4.31
N PRO A 469 16.57 -7.22 -4.76
CA PRO A 469 16.69 -6.06 -3.88
C PRO A 469 15.63 -6.02 -2.77
N ILE A 470 14.37 -6.30 -3.11
CA ILE A 470 13.28 -6.36 -2.13
C ILE A 470 13.45 -7.52 -1.16
N LEU A 471 13.80 -8.72 -1.65
CA LEU A 471 14.06 -9.86 -0.79
C LEU A 471 15.22 -9.58 0.18
N PHE A 472 16.26 -8.90 -0.30
CA PHE A 472 17.38 -8.45 0.52
C PHE A 472 16.93 -7.48 1.62
N LEU A 473 16.08 -6.51 1.29
CA LEU A 473 15.43 -5.65 2.29
C LEU A 473 14.66 -6.49 3.32
N LYS A 474 13.77 -7.38 2.88
CA LYS A 474 12.93 -8.19 3.77
C LYS A 474 13.75 -9.12 4.69
N CYS A 475 14.90 -9.62 4.24
CA CYS A 475 15.84 -10.36 5.09
C CYS A 475 16.59 -9.44 6.08
N SER A 476 16.85 -8.18 5.71
CA SER A 476 17.48 -7.21 6.61
C SER A 476 16.58 -6.75 7.77
N GLU A 477 15.26 -6.92 7.65
CA GLU A 477 14.28 -6.59 8.70
C GLU A 477 14.53 -7.40 9.98
N ASP A 478 14.98 -8.65 9.86
CA ASP A 478 15.29 -9.55 10.99
C ASP A 478 16.47 -9.02 11.84
N GLN A 479 17.29 -8.17 11.24
CA GLN A 479 18.46 -7.54 11.85
C GLN A 479 18.18 -6.09 12.28
N ASN A 480 16.96 -5.57 12.13
CA ASN A 480 16.55 -4.20 12.46
C ASN A 480 17.34 -3.09 11.74
N ILE A 481 17.82 -3.37 10.53
CA ILE A 481 18.62 -2.45 9.71
C ILE A 481 17.95 -2.12 8.36
N SER A 482 16.66 -2.41 8.24
CA SER A 482 15.92 -2.24 6.99
C SER A 482 15.88 -0.80 6.48
N LEU A 483 15.92 0.20 7.36
CA LEU A 483 16.01 1.61 6.94
C LEU A 483 17.32 1.89 6.20
N ASP A 484 18.45 1.49 6.78
CA ASP A 484 19.77 1.71 6.19
C ASP A 484 19.94 0.91 4.90
N VAL A 485 19.43 -0.33 4.88
CA VAL A 485 19.41 -1.15 3.66
C VAL A 485 18.53 -0.52 2.59
N ASN A 486 17.32 -0.03 2.90
CA ASN A 486 16.46 0.67 1.94
C ASN A 486 17.19 1.85 1.28
N ARG A 487 17.85 2.69 2.09
CA ARG A 487 18.65 3.82 1.62
C ARG A 487 19.78 3.35 0.70
N LYS A 488 20.48 2.29 1.08
CA LYS A 488 21.57 1.73 0.29
C LYS A 488 21.10 1.16 -1.05
N LEU A 489 19.92 0.55 -1.10
CA LEU A 489 19.32 0.04 -2.34
C LEU A 489 19.05 1.18 -3.34
N PHE A 490 18.55 2.33 -2.89
CA PHE A 490 18.40 3.50 -3.76
C PHE A 490 19.72 4.13 -4.21
N GLU A 491 20.75 4.12 -3.35
CA GLU A 491 22.11 4.55 -3.70
C GLU A 491 22.70 3.66 -4.81
N LEU A 492 22.49 2.35 -4.70
CA LEU A 492 23.01 1.34 -5.62
C LEU A 492 22.10 1.08 -6.83
N ASN A 493 20.92 1.70 -6.91
CA ASN A 493 20.01 1.52 -8.05
C ASN A 493 20.68 1.70 -9.43
N PRO A 494 21.62 2.63 -9.67
CA PRO A 494 22.30 2.77 -10.96
C PRO A 494 23.08 1.53 -11.41
N VAL A 495 23.38 0.59 -10.51
CA VAL A 495 24.07 -0.68 -10.82
C VAL A 495 23.22 -1.92 -10.53
N LEU A 496 22.20 -1.80 -9.67
CA LEU A 496 21.26 -2.89 -9.37
C LEU A 496 19.99 -2.87 -10.22
N GLY A 497 19.72 -1.75 -10.91
CA GLY A 497 18.48 -1.51 -11.63
C GLY A 497 18.43 -2.16 -13.02
N VAL A 498 17.23 -2.14 -13.60
CA VAL A 498 16.85 -2.84 -14.83
C VAL A 498 17.91 -2.75 -15.93
N GLN A 499 18.29 -1.55 -16.36
CA GLN A 499 19.11 -1.38 -17.57
C GLN A 499 20.49 -2.02 -17.41
N THR A 500 21.16 -1.81 -16.28
CA THR A 500 22.52 -2.31 -16.06
C THR A 500 22.54 -3.82 -15.95
N VAL A 501 21.61 -4.38 -15.18
CA VAL A 501 21.50 -5.83 -15.02
C VAL A 501 21.11 -6.49 -16.34
N TYR A 502 20.13 -5.92 -17.04
CA TYR A 502 19.71 -6.39 -18.36
C TYR A 502 20.87 -6.39 -19.35
N ASP A 503 21.63 -5.30 -19.47
CA ASP A 503 22.75 -5.21 -20.41
C ASP A 503 23.81 -6.26 -20.09
N LEU A 504 24.17 -6.41 -18.81
CA LEU A 504 25.20 -7.37 -18.40
C LEU A 504 24.79 -8.82 -18.64
N VAL A 505 23.56 -9.16 -18.30
CA VAL A 505 23.06 -10.52 -18.45
C VAL A 505 22.80 -10.82 -19.92
N SER A 506 22.08 -9.95 -20.64
CA SER A 506 21.76 -10.17 -22.06
C SER A 506 23.00 -10.26 -22.95
N LEU A 507 24.08 -9.51 -22.68
CA LEU A 507 25.33 -9.60 -23.44
C LEU A 507 25.96 -11.00 -23.39
N ASN A 508 25.77 -11.75 -22.30
CA ASN A 508 26.32 -13.09 -22.15
C ASN A 508 25.46 -14.17 -22.82
N TYR A 509 24.22 -13.85 -23.20
CA TYR A 509 23.23 -14.79 -23.72
C TYR A 509 22.62 -14.34 -25.05
N GLN A 510 23.30 -13.45 -25.80
CA GLN A 510 22.79 -12.91 -27.07
C GLN A 510 22.46 -14.02 -28.08
N ASP A 511 23.33 -15.02 -28.19
CA ASP A 511 23.15 -16.11 -29.16
C ASP A 511 21.92 -16.96 -28.81
N GLU A 512 21.73 -17.29 -27.53
CA GLU A 512 20.57 -18.05 -27.04
C GLU A 512 19.26 -17.27 -27.19
N ILE A 513 19.29 -15.96 -26.91
CA ILE A 513 18.14 -15.07 -27.09
C ILE A 513 17.77 -15.00 -28.59
N GLN A 514 18.75 -14.75 -29.45
CA GLN A 514 18.53 -14.67 -30.90
C GLN A 514 17.94 -15.99 -31.45
N GLU A 515 18.46 -17.14 -31.01
CA GLU A 515 17.93 -18.45 -31.44
C GLU A 515 16.45 -18.63 -31.05
N LEU A 516 16.06 -18.20 -29.85
CA LEU A 516 14.67 -18.24 -29.41
C LEU A 516 13.78 -17.26 -30.18
N GLU A 517 14.27 -16.05 -30.47
CA GLU A 517 13.53 -15.04 -31.27
C GLU A 517 13.25 -15.53 -32.69
N GLU A 518 14.26 -16.13 -33.34
CA GLU A 518 14.12 -16.72 -34.67
C GLU A 518 13.11 -17.87 -34.66
N ALA A 519 13.18 -18.75 -33.66
CA ALA A 519 12.24 -19.85 -33.51
C ALA A 519 10.81 -19.38 -33.23
N TYR A 520 10.62 -18.36 -32.40
CA TYR A 520 9.31 -17.75 -32.14
C TYR A 520 8.71 -17.16 -33.42
N THR A 521 9.52 -16.45 -34.21
CA THR A 521 9.09 -15.88 -35.50
C THR A 521 8.64 -16.98 -36.47
N ASN A 522 9.35 -18.11 -36.51
CA ASN A 522 8.98 -19.25 -37.33
C ASN A 522 7.70 -19.95 -36.83
N LEU A 523 7.50 -20.07 -35.52
CA LEU A 523 6.29 -20.67 -34.93
C LEU A 523 5.06 -19.77 -35.11
N SER A 524 5.20 -18.45 -34.96
CA SER A 524 4.12 -17.47 -35.11
C SER A 524 3.69 -17.26 -36.56
N SER A 525 4.64 -17.21 -37.50
CA SER A 525 4.34 -17.11 -38.95
C SER A 525 3.61 -18.34 -39.50
N ASN A 526 3.88 -19.54 -38.97
CA ASN A 526 3.16 -20.75 -39.35
C ASN A 526 1.70 -20.81 -38.82
N ASN A 527 1.34 -20.00 -37.83
CA ASN A 527 -0.01 -19.94 -37.26
C ASN A 527 -0.94 -18.89 -37.91
N THR A 528 -0.42 -17.99 -38.76
CA THR A 528 -1.24 -16.98 -39.48
C THR A 528 -1.80 -17.49 -40.83
N GLY A 529 -1.62 -18.78 -41.12
CA GLY A 529 -2.03 -19.43 -42.37
C GLY A 529 -3.32 -20.27 -42.34
N ASN A 530 -4.16 -20.20 -41.29
CA ASN A 530 -5.44 -20.93 -41.21
C ASN A 530 -6.61 -20.07 -40.72
#